data_AF-A0A969EPF3-F1
#
_entry.id   AF-A0A969EPF3-F1
#
_cell.length_a   1.000
_cell.length_b   1.000
_cell.length_c   1.000
_cell.angle_alpha   90.00
_cell.angle_beta   90.00
_cell.angle_gamma   90.00
#
_symmetry.space_group_name_H-M   'P 1'
#
loop_
_entity.id
_entity.type
_entity.pdbx_description
1 polymer ?
#
loop_
_entity_poly.entity_id
_entity_poly.type
_entity_poly.pdbx_seq_one_letter_code
_entity_poly.pdbx_strand_id
1 'polypeptide(L)'
;MPRTMRTPAERTADPAAQEMLIYADDIGVDTAFSRADAMPPCSVGAAGMCCKLCGMGPCRLTKDGQTGVCGATIDTIQARNLIRAIAAGGLPTPTTGATWLSP
;
A
#
# COMPACT_ATOMS: atom_id res chain seq x y z
N MET A 1 14.42 3.90 4.20
CA MET A 1 14.84 5.24 4.66
C MET A 1 13.62 6.13 4.66
N PRO A 2 13.34 6.90 5.74
CA PRO A 2 12.30 7.93 5.70
C PRO A 2 12.66 8.90 4.57
N ARG A 3 11.68 9.24 3.72
CA ARG A 3 11.92 10.24 2.68
C ARG A 3 11.92 11.61 3.34
N THR A 4 12.90 12.45 3.01
CA THR A 4 12.86 13.88 3.34
C THR A 4 11.55 14.46 2.79
N MET A 5 10.92 15.37 3.53
CA MET A 5 9.70 16.03 3.08
C MET A 5 9.91 16.63 1.70
N ARG A 6 9.08 16.20 0.75
CA ARG A 6 9.10 16.70 -0.63
C ARG A 6 8.54 18.11 -0.70
N THR A 7 9.05 18.91 -1.63
CA THR A 7 8.48 20.22 -1.95
C THR A 7 7.11 20.07 -2.61
N PRO A 8 6.22 21.09 -2.56
CA PRO A 8 4.91 21.02 -3.22
C PRO A 8 4.98 20.65 -4.70
N ALA A 9 6.00 21.13 -5.42
CA ALA A 9 6.24 20.81 -6.83
C ALA A 9 6.62 19.33 -7.07
N GLU A 10 7.23 18.66 -6.11
CA GLU A 10 7.56 17.22 -6.18
C GLU A 10 6.40 16.31 -5.73
N ARG A 11 5.38 16.89 -5.07
CA ARG A 11 4.19 16.16 -4.60
C ARG A 11 3.13 16.05 -5.70
N THR A 12 2.97 17.07 -6.52
CA THR A 12 1.94 17.11 -7.58
C THR A 12 2.37 18.01 -8.75
N ALA A 13 1.99 17.60 -9.97
CA ALA A 13 2.18 18.38 -11.18
C ALA A 13 1.08 19.43 -11.40
N ASP A 14 -0.06 19.29 -10.72
CA ASP A 14 -1.19 20.22 -10.84
C ASP A 14 -0.95 21.50 -10.02
N PRO A 15 -0.93 22.70 -10.66
CA PRO A 15 -0.72 23.97 -9.97
C PRO A 15 -1.75 24.26 -8.86
N ALA A 16 -3.02 23.90 -9.08
CA ALA A 16 -4.07 24.15 -8.08
C ALA A 16 -3.85 23.32 -6.82
N ALA A 17 -3.47 22.05 -6.98
CA ALA A 17 -3.09 21.20 -5.87
C ALA A 17 -1.83 21.70 -5.13
N GLN A 18 -0.88 22.36 -5.80
CA GLN A 18 0.31 22.92 -5.13
C GLN A 18 -0.06 24.05 -4.17
N GLU A 19 -0.93 24.97 -4.58
CA GLU A 19 -1.40 26.07 -3.72
C GLU A 19 -2.12 25.53 -2.48
N MET A 20 -2.94 24.49 -2.65
CA MET A 20 -3.65 23.84 -1.54
C MET A 20 -2.72 23.08 -0.60
N LEU A 21 -1.61 22.52 -1.11
CA LEU A 21 -0.61 21.90 -0.25
C LEU A 21 0.15 22.92 0.60
N ILE A 22 0.47 24.09 0.04
CA ILE A 22 1.10 25.18 0.79
C ILE A 22 0.15 25.67 1.89
N TYR A 23 -1.12 25.91 1.53
CA TYR A 23 -2.13 26.31 2.51
C TYR A 23 -2.33 25.25 3.60
N ALA A 24 -2.36 23.97 3.23
CA ALA A 24 -2.47 22.86 4.17
C ALA A 24 -1.30 22.80 5.16
N ASP A 25 -0.07 23.05 4.67
CA ASP A 25 1.13 23.11 5.50
C ASP A 25 1.06 24.34 6.46
N ASP A 26 0.52 25.48 6.01
CA ASP A 26 0.35 26.70 6.84
C ASP A 26 -0.68 26.53 7.97
N ILE A 27 -1.81 25.84 7.69
CA ILE A 27 -2.84 25.55 8.70
C ILE A 27 -2.51 24.32 9.58
N GLY A 28 -1.36 23.67 9.33
CA GLY A 28 -0.91 22.49 10.07
C GLY A 28 -1.79 21.25 9.86
N VAL A 29 -2.43 21.11 8.70
CA VAL A 29 -3.30 19.97 8.38
C VAL A 29 -2.54 18.91 7.60
N ASP A 30 -2.55 17.68 8.12
CA ASP A 30 -1.90 16.55 7.47
C ASP A 30 -2.64 16.05 6.21
N THR A 31 -1.93 16.09 5.09
CA THR A 31 -2.42 15.58 3.80
C THR A 31 -1.99 14.13 3.57
N ALA A 32 -2.55 13.49 2.54
CA ALA A 32 -2.09 12.15 2.15
C ALA A 32 -0.59 12.14 1.78
N PHE A 33 -0.06 13.24 1.25
CA PHE A 33 1.35 13.37 0.87
C PHE A 33 2.26 13.47 2.09
N SER A 34 1.88 14.25 3.12
CA SER A 34 2.64 14.35 4.37
C SER A 34 2.71 12.99 5.08
N ARG A 35 1.58 12.26 5.14
CA ARG A 35 1.54 10.90 5.70
C ARG A 35 2.38 9.90 4.92
N ALA A 36 2.38 9.98 3.60
CA ALA A 36 3.19 9.09 2.76
C ALA A 36 4.70 9.34 2.93
N ASP A 37 5.11 10.59 3.19
CA ASP A 37 6.51 10.93 3.46
C ASP A 37 6.93 10.49 4.89
N ALA A 38 6.05 10.66 5.87
CA ALA A 38 6.29 10.26 7.26
C ALA A 38 6.32 8.73 7.46
N MET A 39 5.58 7.96 6.65
CA MET A 39 5.46 6.50 6.80
C MET A 39 6.17 5.74 5.66
N PRO A 40 7.49 5.48 5.78
CA PRO A 40 8.19 4.69 4.78
C PRO A 40 7.67 3.23 4.78
N PRO A 41 7.50 2.62 3.59
CA PRO A 41 7.06 1.23 3.51
C PRO A 41 8.12 0.30 4.10
N CYS A 42 7.68 -0.74 4.81
CA CYS A 42 8.55 -1.81 5.29
C CYS A 42 9.19 -2.51 4.08
N SER A 43 10.52 -2.65 4.07
CA SER A 43 11.27 -3.24 2.95
C SER A 43 10.80 -4.65 2.58
N VAL A 44 10.40 -5.45 3.59
CA VAL A 44 9.90 -6.82 3.38
C VAL A 44 8.48 -6.82 2.82
N GLY A 45 7.63 -5.91 3.31
CA GLY A 45 6.26 -5.76 2.84
C GLY A 45 6.19 -5.22 1.41
N ALA A 46 7.05 -4.25 1.09
CA ALA A 46 7.18 -3.68 -0.25
C ALA A 46 7.59 -4.73 -1.29
N ALA A 47 8.49 -5.64 -0.92
CA ALA A 47 8.89 -6.77 -1.76
C ALA A 47 7.90 -7.96 -1.72
N GLY A 48 6.82 -7.88 -0.94
CA GLY A 48 5.82 -8.96 -0.85
C GLY A 48 6.28 -10.22 -0.11
N MET A 49 7.38 -10.17 0.65
CA MET A 49 8.00 -11.33 1.32
C MET A 49 7.45 -11.60 2.74
N CYS A 50 6.41 -10.87 3.15
CA CYS A 50 5.73 -11.06 4.43
C CYS A 50 4.38 -11.74 4.22
N CYS A 51 4.12 -12.84 4.93
CA CYS A 51 2.87 -13.58 4.86
C CYS A 51 2.06 -13.42 6.16
N LYS A 52 0.80 -12.99 6.04
CA LYS A 52 -0.16 -12.87 7.15
C LYS A 52 -1.47 -13.63 6.92
N LEU A 53 -1.43 -14.68 6.12
CA LEU A 53 -2.64 -15.39 5.67
C LEU A 53 -3.25 -16.31 6.74
N CYS A 54 -2.50 -16.69 7.76
CA CYS A 54 -2.95 -17.58 8.84
C CYS A 54 -2.50 -17.05 10.20
N GLY A 55 -3.15 -17.55 11.27
CA GLY A 55 -2.82 -17.18 12.66
C GLY A 55 -1.49 -17.74 13.19
N MET A 56 -0.77 -18.55 12.40
CA MET A 56 0.59 -19.02 12.75
C MET A 56 1.67 -17.99 12.42
N GLY A 57 1.36 -17.04 11.53
CA GLY A 57 2.26 -15.95 11.14
C GLY A 57 2.18 -14.75 12.07
N PRO A 58 2.90 -13.66 11.77
CA PRO A 58 3.44 -13.29 10.45
C PRO A 58 4.76 -13.98 10.10
N CYS A 59 4.82 -14.64 8.95
CA CYS A 59 6.08 -15.20 8.43
C CYS A 59 6.83 -14.10 7.67
N ARG A 60 8.05 -13.76 8.12
CA ARG A 60 8.93 -12.76 7.52
C ARG A 60 10.11 -13.47 6.85
N LEU A 61 10.14 -13.52 5.53
CA LEU A 61 11.24 -14.13 4.77
C LEU A 61 12.17 -13.03 4.25
N THR A 62 13.48 -13.19 4.47
CA THR A 62 14.49 -12.18 4.13
C THR A 62 15.70 -12.74 3.38
N LYS A 63 15.90 -14.06 3.41
CA LYS A 63 16.98 -14.75 2.71
C LYS A 63 16.39 -15.78 1.76
N ASP A 64 17.09 -16.01 0.65
CA ASP A 64 16.73 -17.03 -0.31
C ASP A 64 16.78 -18.43 0.34
N GLY A 65 15.80 -19.27 -0.01
CA GLY A 65 15.64 -20.61 0.57
C GLY A 65 14.93 -20.66 1.93
N GLN A 66 14.56 -19.52 2.53
CA GLN A 66 13.70 -19.53 3.71
C GLN A 66 12.26 -19.92 3.37
N THR A 67 11.64 -20.67 4.27
CA THR A 67 10.24 -21.07 4.16
C THR A 67 9.43 -20.54 5.35
N GLY A 68 8.15 -20.28 5.13
CA GLY A 68 7.21 -19.98 6.20
C GLY A 68 6.96 -21.20 7.09
N VAL A 69 6.22 -21.00 8.19
CA VAL A 69 5.84 -22.10 9.12
C VAL A 69 5.11 -23.24 8.40
N CYS A 70 4.39 -22.93 7.32
CA CYS A 70 3.70 -23.91 6.48
C CYS A 70 4.55 -24.50 5.34
N GLY A 71 5.85 -24.19 5.27
CA GLY A 71 6.74 -24.64 4.18
C GLY A 71 6.68 -23.80 2.90
N ALA A 72 5.87 -22.74 2.84
CA ALA A 72 5.77 -21.89 1.65
C ALA A 72 7.07 -21.09 1.41
N THR A 73 7.58 -21.12 0.17
CA THR A 73 8.73 -20.32 -0.28
C THR A 73 8.36 -18.85 -0.51
N ILE A 74 9.37 -18.01 -0.72
CA ILE A 74 9.21 -16.57 -1.03
C ILE A 74 8.31 -16.37 -2.25
N ASP A 75 8.56 -17.10 -3.35
CA ASP A 75 7.80 -16.98 -4.60
C ASP A 75 6.32 -17.30 -4.39
N THR A 76 6.04 -18.33 -3.59
CA THR A 76 4.66 -18.73 -3.27
C THR A 76 3.94 -17.65 -2.46
N ILE A 77 4.63 -17.01 -1.52
CA ILE A 77 4.07 -15.95 -0.70
C ILE A 77 3.80 -14.69 -1.53
N GLN A 78 4.75 -14.31 -2.40
CA GLN A 78 4.58 -13.18 -3.32
C GLN A 78 3.39 -13.40 -4.27
N ALA A 79 3.27 -14.59 -4.89
CA ALA A 79 2.16 -14.93 -5.76
C ALA A 79 0.80 -14.87 -5.03
N ARG A 80 0.72 -15.39 -3.80
CA ARG A 80 -0.51 -15.34 -2.99
C ARG A 80 -0.91 -13.91 -2.61
N ASN A 81 0.07 -13.08 -2.29
CA ASN A 81 -0.16 -11.67 -1.98
C ASN A 81 -0.69 -10.92 -3.22
N LEU A 82 -0.12 -11.18 -4.40
CA LEU A 82 -0.56 -10.60 -5.67
C LEU A 82 -2.00 -11.03 -6.02
N ILE A 83 -2.31 -12.32 -5.98
CA ILE A 83 -3.66 -12.84 -6.31
C ILE A 83 -4.72 -12.21 -5.40
N ARG A 84 -4.42 -12.00 -4.12
CA ARG A 84 -5.33 -11.33 -3.19
C ARG A 84 -5.57 -9.86 -3.55
N ALA A 85 -4.54 -9.13 -3.98
CA ALA A 85 -4.70 -7.76 -4.45
C ALA A 85 -5.57 -7.69 -5.71
N ILE A 86 -5.38 -8.62 -6.65
CA ILE A 86 -6.21 -8.74 -7.85
C ILE A 86 -7.66 -9.07 -7.48
N ALA A 87 -7.87 -10.04 -6.59
CA ALA A 87 -9.22 -10.44 -6.16
C ALA A 87 -9.97 -9.29 -5.45
N ALA A 88 -9.25 -8.47 -4.67
CA ALA A 88 -9.83 -7.32 -3.99
C ALA A 88 -10.24 -6.20 -4.96
N GLY A 89 -9.50 -5.99 -6.05
CA GLY A 89 -9.82 -4.96 -7.06
C GLY A 89 -10.74 -5.43 -8.19
N GLY A 90 -10.73 -6.73 -8.51
CA GLY A 90 -11.48 -7.31 -9.63
C GLY A 90 -12.93 -7.67 -9.30
N LEU A 91 -13.29 -7.79 -8.02
CA LEU A 91 -14.69 -7.96 -7.64
C LEU A 91 -15.40 -6.61 -7.79
N PRO A 92 -16.40 -6.46 -8.68
CA PRO A 92 -17.26 -5.29 -8.64
C PRO A 92 -17.88 -5.24 -7.24
N THR A 93 -17.53 -4.21 -6.47
CA THR A 93 -18.17 -3.98 -5.18
C THR A 93 -19.68 -3.99 -5.40
N PRO A 94 -20.50 -4.62 -4.54
CA PRO A 94 -21.96 -4.61 -4.71
C PRO A 94 -22.52 -3.19 -4.88
N THR A 95 -21.79 -2.18 -4.40
CA THR A 95 -22.12 -0.75 -4.56
C THR A 95 -21.89 -0.16 -5.95
N THR A 96 -21.05 -0.74 -6.81
CA THR A 96 -20.81 -0.23 -8.18
C THR A 96 -21.45 -1.06 -9.27
N GLY A 97 -21.82 -2.33 -9.01
CA GLY A 97 -22.50 -3.19 -9.98
C GLY A 97 -23.98 -3.42 -9.72
N ALA A 98 -24.40 -3.51 -8.45
CA ALA A 98 -25.80 -3.82 -8.11
C ALA A 98 -26.69 -2.56 -8.01
N THR A 99 -26.11 -1.37 -7.85
CA THR A 99 -26.82 -0.09 -7.83
C THR A 99 -27.35 0.32 -9.20
N TRP A 100 -26.74 -0.12 -10.31
CA TRP A 100 -27.27 0.10 -11.67
C TRP A 100 -28.36 -0.90 -12.09
N LEU A 101 -28.58 -1.96 -11.29
CA LEU A 101 -29.58 -3.00 -11.53
C LEU A 101 -30.80 -2.88 -10.60
N SER A 102 -30.82 -1.87 -9.73
CA SER A 102 -32.00 -1.51 -8.95
C SER A 102 -32.75 -0.39 -9.69
N PRO A 103 -34.01 -0.61 -10.12
CA PRO A 103 -34.80 0.41 -10.82
C PRO A 103 -35.13 1.62 -9.93
#